data_AF-A0A1V4XA17-F1
#
_entry.id   AF-A0A1V4XA17-F1
#
_cell.length_a   1.000
_cell.length_b   1.000
_cell.length_c   1.000
_cell.angle_alpha   90.00
_cell.angle_beta   90.00
_cell.angle_gamma   90.00
#
_symmetry.space_group_name_H-M   'P 1'
#
loop_
_entity.id
_entity.type
_entity.pdbx_description
1 polymer ?
#
loop_
_entity_poly.entity_id
_entity_poly.type
_entity_poly.pdbx_seq_one_letter_code
_entity_poly.pdbx_strand_id
1 'polypeptide(L)'
;MKKIFIFLIGCMMLAGCTNAQKYANLSSGVIDCLPDEIEIEHESLIPIGGVSNWEASCKGKRYVCRYQSTIGVTCAPMYTPFLPKENTADDSQQ
;
A
#
# COMPACT_ATOMS: atom_id res chain seq x y z
N MET A 1 32.61 9.60 22.14
CA MET A 1 32.15 9.51 20.74
C MET A 1 31.25 8.31 20.43
N LYS A 2 30.67 7.60 21.43
CA LYS A 2 29.79 6.42 21.22
C LYS A 2 28.29 6.74 21.24
N LYS A 3 27.92 7.93 21.75
CA LYS A 3 26.51 8.37 21.89
C LYS A 3 25.90 8.93 20.59
N ILE A 4 26.74 9.29 19.61
CA ILE A 4 26.30 9.87 18.33
C ILE A 4 25.76 8.79 17.37
N PHE A 5 26.27 7.56 17.48
CA PHE A 5 25.83 6.44 16.64
C PHE A 5 24.39 5.99 16.91
N ILE A 6 23.86 6.21 18.12
CA ILE A 6 22.47 5.86 18.47
C ILE A 6 21.46 6.83 17.83
N PHE A 7 21.87 8.07 17.53
CA PHE A 7 20.98 9.07 16.96
C PHE A 7 20.77 8.90 15.44
N LEU A 8 21.78 8.37 14.73
CA LEU A 8 21.74 8.19 13.28
C LEU A 8 20.87 7.00 12.82
N ILE A 9 20.73 5.97 13.66
CA ILE A 9 19.94 4.76 13.33
C ILE A 9 18.42 5.03 13.47
N GLY A 10 18.01 6.05 14.23
CA GLY A 10 16.59 6.40 14.42
C GLY A 10 15.92 7.10 13.22
N CYS A 11 16.68 7.79 12.37
CA CYS A 11 16.10 8.55 11.26
C CYS A 11 15.78 7.71 10.00
N MET A 12 16.25 6.47 9.93
CA MET A 12 16.19 5.67 8.70
C MET A 12 14.80 5.04 8.43
N MET A 13 13.86 5.13 9.38
CA MET A 13 12.50 4.58 9.21
C MET A 13 11.48 5.55 8.62
N LEU A 14 11.86 6.81 8.37
CA LEU A 14 10.92 7.85 7.90
C LEU A 14 10.93 8.06 6.37
N ALA A 15 11.85 7.41 5.64
CA ALA A 15 11.96 7.60 4.19
C ALA A 15 10.88 6.88 3.36
N GLY A 16 10.02 6.06 3.99
CA GLY A 16 8.96 5.30 3.32
C GLY A 16 7.58 5.98 3.26
N CYS A 17 7.38 7.12 3.94
CA CYS A 17 6.03 7.68 4.11
C CYS A 17 5.59 8.67 3.02
N THR A 18 6.50 9.22 2.21
CA THR A 18 6.18 10.33 1.31
C THR A 18 5.27 9.93 0.15
N ASN A 19 5.46 8.73 -0.41
CA ASN A 19 4.58 8.22 -1.47
C ASN A 19 3.26 7.69 -0.91
N ALA A 20 3.31 6.99 0.22
CA ALA A 20 2.12 6.50 0.91
C ALA A 20 1.15 7.65 1.23
N GLN A 21 1.64 8.78 1.76
CA GLN A 21 0.80 9.96 2.02
C GLN A 21 0.15 10.50 0.74
N LYS A 22 0.89 10.53 -0.38
CA LYS A 22 0.35 10.98 -1.68
C LYS A 22 -0.79 10.07 -2.14
N TYR A 23 -0.59 8.76 -2.12
CA TYR A 23 -1.60 7.80 -2.56
C TYR A 23 -2.78 7.71 -1.58
N ALA A 24 -2.56 7.89 -0.28
CA ALA A 24 -3.62 7.99 0.72
C ALA A 24 -4.52 9.20 0.46
N ASN A 25 -3.93 10.38 0.19
CA ASN A 25 -4.69 11.58 -0.19
C ASN A 25 -5.51 11.35 -1.47
N LEU A 26 -4.90 10.77 -2.51
CA LEU A 26 -5.60 10.44 -3.76
C LEU A 26 -6.76 9.45 -3.53
N SER A 27 -6.56 8.47 -2.66
CA SER A 27 -7.52 7.43 -2.31
C SER A 27 -8.70 7.99 -1.49
N SER A 28 -8.44 8.93 -0.56
CA SER A 28 -9.47 9.53 0.29
C SER A 28 -10.57 10.28 -0.47
N GLY A 29 -10.29 10.74 -1.70
CA GLY A 29 -11.28 11.38 -2.56
C GLY A 29 -12.29 10.41 -3.18
N VAL A 30 -11.99 9.11 -3.17
CA VAL A 30 -12.80 8.06 -3.83
C VAL A 30 -13.17 6.90 -2.91
N ILE A 31 -12.47 6.76 -1.78
CA ILE A 31 -12.74 5.83 -0.69
C ILE A 31 -13.23 6.67 0.49
N ASP A 32 -14.33 6.28 1.13
CA ASP A 32 -14.99 6.99 2.24
C ASP A 32 -14.21 6.87 3.57
N CYS A 33 -12.96 7.31 3.53
CA CYS A 33 -11.96 7.25 4.58
C CYS A 33 -11.06 8.49 4.54
N LEU A 34 -10.63 8.96 5.71
CA LEU A 34 -9.65 10.03 5.78
C LEU A 34 -8.27 9.52 5.34
N PRO A 35 -7.38 10.38 4.82
CA PRO A 35 -6.03 9.98 4.42
C PRO A 35 -5.25 9.23 5.51
N ASP A 36 -5.39 9.66 6.76
CA ASP A 36 -4.69 9.07 7.91
C ASP A 36 -5.28 7.71 8.33
N GLU A 37 -6.44 7.32 7.80
CA GLU A 37 -7.07 6.01 7.98
C GLU A 37 -6.74 5.03 6.84
N ILE A 38 -5.99 5.49 5.83
CA ILE A 38 -5.69 4.72 4.62
C ILE A 38 -4.24 4.23 4.67
N GLU A 39 -4.09 2.92 4.68
CA GLU A 39 -2.80 2.26 4.54
C GLU A 39 -2.56 1.94 3.07
N ILE A 40 -1.37 2.26 2.57
CA ILE A 40 -0.99 2.00 1.18
C ILE A 40 -0.04 0.81 1.13
N GLU A 41 -0.38 -0.14 0.28
CA GLU A 41 0.38 -1.36 0.04
C GLU A 41 0.67 -1.52 -1.46
N HIS A 42 1.74 -2.25 -1.79
CA HIS A 42 2.09 -2.65 -3.16
C HIS A 42 2.03 -1.51 -4.20
N GLU A 43 2.48 -0.30 -3.83
CA GLU A 43 2.51 0.82 -4.76
C GLU A 43 3.49 0.58 -5.92
N SER A 44 3.06 0.90 -7.14
CA SER A 44 3.92 0.86 -8.32
C SER A 44 4.99 1.94 -8.20
N LEU A 45 6.25 1.56 -7.96
CA LEU A 45 7.37 2.50 -7.91
C LEU A 45 7.62 3.19 -9.27
N ILE A 46 7.26 2.51 -10.36
CA ILE A 46 7.40 3.01 -11.73
C ILE A 46 6.05 2.88 -12.44
N PRO A 47 5.41 3.99 -12.86
CA PRO A 47 4.18 3.93 -13.63
C PRO A 47 4.43 3.30 -15.01
N ILE A 48 3.67 2.25 -15.35
CA ILE A 48 3.75 1.58 -16.66
C ILE A 48 2.73 2.24 -17.59
N GLY A 49 3.19 2.81 -18.70
CA GLY A 49 2.29 3.49 -19.65
C GLY A 49 1.55 4.70 -19.05
N GLY A 50 2.13 5.36 -18.05
CA GLY A 50 1.49 6.48 -17.35
C GLY A 50 0.39 6.09 -16.36
N VAL A 51 0.25 4.79 -16.08
CA VAL A 51 -0.69 4.28 -15.07
C VAL A 51 0.09 3.88 -13.82
N SER A 52 -0.31 4.45 -12.68
CA SER A 52 0.16 4.02 -11.35
C SER A 52 -0.91 3.14 -10.72
N ASN A 53 -0.53 1.99 -10.17
CA ASN A 53 -1.43 1.14 -9.41
C ASN A 53 -0.92 1.00 -7.97
N TRP A 54 -1.82 0.92 -7.01
CA TRP A 54 -1.50 0.66 -5.61
C TRP A 54 -2.68 -0.02 -4.94
N GLU A 55 -2.43 -0.67 -3.81
CA GLU A 55 -3.47 -1.20 -2.95
C GLU A 55 -3.69 -0.23 -1.79
N ALA A 56 -4.95 -0.04 -1.43
CA ALA A 56 -5.34 0.78 -0.29
C ALA A 56 -6.17 -0.06 0.69
N SER A 57 -5.86 0.08 1.97
CA SER A 57 -6.51 -0.58 3.08
C SER A 57 -7.20 0.50 3.93
N CYS A 58 -8.49 0.33 4.23
CA CYS A 58 -9.19 1.20 5.17
C CYS A 58 -10.32 0.45 5.89
N LYS A 59 -10.42 0.61 7.22
CA LYS A 59 -11.50 0.01 8.05
C LYS A 59 -11.68 -1.49 7.78
N GLY A 60 -10.58 -2.21 7.55
CA GLY A 60 -10.58 -3.64 7.23
C GLY A 60 -11.04 -4.01 5.81
N LYS A 61 -11.31 -3.04 4.94
CA LYS A 61 -11.62 -3.23 3.52
C LYS A 61 -10.37 -2.94 2.69
N ARG A 62 -10.12 -3.78 1.68
CA ARG A 62 -9.01 -3.62 0.75
C ARG A 62 -9.53 -3.16 -0.61
N TYR A 63 -8.76 -2.31 -1.26
CA TYR A 63 -9.10 -1.68 -2.54
C TYR A 63 -7.91 -1.76 -3.48
N VAL A 64 -8.18 -2.01 -4.76
CA VAL A 64 -7.19 -1.79 -5.83
C VAL A 64 -7.45 -0.43 -6.42
N CYS A 65 -6.45 0.44 -6.33
CA CYS A 65 -6.50 1.78 -6.88
C CYS A 65 -5.60 1.89 -8.11
N ARG A 66 -6.04 2.69 -9.06
CA ARG A 66 -5.25 3.09 -10.22
C ARG A 66 -5.38 4.59 -10.47
N TYR A 67 -4.30 5.19 -10.92
CA TYR A 67 -4.27 6.55 -11.42
C TYR A 67 -3.92 6.54 -12.90
N GLN A 68 -4.74 7.23 -13.69
CA GLN A 68 -4.48 7.49 -15.10
C GLN A 68 -4.71 8.97 -15.37
N SER A 69 -3.79 9.63 -16.09
CA SER A 69 -3.83 11.09 -16.31
C SER A 69 -5.13 11.61 -16.94
N THR A 70 -5.83 10.79 -17.72
CA THR A 70 -7.07 11.15 -18.42
C THR A 70 -8.35 10.92 -17.60
N ILE A 71 -8.33 9.99 -16.65
CA ILE A 71 -9.51 9.55 -15.88
C ILE A 71 -9.41 9.99 -14.41
N GLY A 72 -8.20 10.25 -13.91
CA GLY A 72 -7.93 10.50 -12.50
C GLY A 72 -7.74 9.20 -11.73
N VAL A 73 -8.11 9.24 -10.45
CA VAL A 73 -7.99 8.11 -9.52
C VAL A 73 -9.26 7.29 -9.55
N THR A 74 -9.13 5.97 -9.59
CA THR A 74 -10.26 5.04 -9.43
C THR A 74 -9.84 3.92 -8.49
N CYS A 75 -10.68 3.64 -7.49
CA CYS A 75 -10.47 2.53 -6.55
C CYS A 75 -11.67 1.59 -6.60
N ALA A 76 -11.41 0.29 -6.61
CA ALA A 76 -12.42 -0.75 -6.57
C ALA A 76 -12.15 -1.69 -5.38
N PRO A 77 -13.18 -2.16 -4.66
CA PRO A 77 -12.99 -3.12 -3.58
C PRO A 77 -12.36 -4.41 -4.12
N MET A 78 -11.31 -4.89 -3.45
CA MET A 78 -10.81 -6.25 -3.63
C MET A 78 -11.81 -7.20 -2.98
N TYR A 79 -12.70 -7.77 -3.79
CA TYR A 79 -13.38 -8.99 -3.40
C TYR A 79 -12.36 -10.12 -3.52
N THR A 80 -11.69 -10.47 -2.42
CA THR A 80 -11.11 -11.80 -2.34
C THR A 80 -12.28 -12.77 -2.19
N PRO A 81 -12.61 -13.62 -3.19
CA PRO A 81 -13.35 -14.83 -2.85
C PRO A 81 -12.49 -15.51 -1.77
N PHE A 82 -13.07 -15.78 -0.61
CA PHE A 82 -12.39 -16.50 0.46
C PHE A 82 -11.80 -17.78 -0.14
N LEU A 83 -10.51 -17.78 -0.46
CA LEU A 83 -9.74 -19.00 -0.55
C LEU A 83 -9.43 -19.31 0.90
N PRO A 84 -10.11 -20.28 1.54
CA PRO A 84 -9.67 -20.75 2.84
C PRO A 84 -8.19 -21.13 2.69
N LYS A 85 -7.36 -20.69 3.66
CA LYS A 85 -5.92 -20.99 3.69
C LYS A 85 -5.68 -22.40 3.18
N GLU A 86 -5.04 -22.52 2.02
CA GLU A 86 -4.45 -23.79 1.63
C GLU A 86 -3.34 -24.02 2.64
N ASN A 87 -3.64 -24.85 3.65
CA ASN A 87 -2.64 -25.42 4.52
C ASN A 87 -1.85 -26.43 3.66
N THR A 88 -0.97 -25.93 2.79
CA THR A 88 0.05 -26.76 2.17
C THR A 88 1.10 -27.03 3.24
N ALA A 89 0.77 -27.95 4.15
CA ALA A 89 1.77 -28.79 4.78
C ALA A 89 2.37 -29.62 3.64
N ASP A 90 3.44 -29.09 3.04
CA ASP A 90 4.30 -29.82 2.12
C ASP A 90 5.06 -30.87 2.93
N ASP A 91 4.38 -32.00 3.10
CA ASP A 91 4.97 -33.28 3.46
C ASP A 91 5.65 -33.82 2.21
N SER A 92 6.97 -33.60 2.10
CA SER A 92 7.86 -34.33 1.19
C SER A 92 9.30 -34.18 1.68
N GLN A 93 9.62 -34.83 2.80
CA GLN A 93 10.94 -35.43 2.93
C GLN A 93 11.00 -36.64 2.00
N GLN A 94 11.80 -36.58 0.94
CA GLN A 94 12.32 -37.77 0.30
C GLN A 94 13.76 -37.53 -0.19
#